data_AF-A0A7S1AH67-F1
#
_entry.id   AF-A0A7S1AH67-F1
#
_cell.length_a   1.000
_cell.length_b   1.000
_cell.length_c   1.000
_cell.angle_alpha   90.00
_cell.angle_beta   90.00
_cell.angle_gamma   90.00
#
_symmetry.space_group_name_H-M   'P 1'
#
loop_
_entity.id
_entity.type
_entity.pdbx_description
1 polymer ?
#
loop_
_entity_poly.entity_id
_entity_poly.type
_entity_poly.pdbx_seq_one_letter_code
_entity_poly.pdbx_strand_id
1 'polypeptide(L)'
;SGASVDLLASTFGSPMAWPLSGDSDTARSALRMTGMGNNAQGWSKTFPFMERRRLQRHVGGRQVERGAFSMLVEILIFLGFAMYLVARVRFVFSRPGGPWTYVIPGCLTTVVLLFSTRQMIVVGDNTALLWCRVWTWLLIIWLFWLSDTPPNTLDPLSGHNQQIVFFTFASLEVWTLFLWVCVCKIYPVLAYLCLDYNCALSFFWRVRPSRGRPGWMSYTPNGRCCSRRHLYRYTGETDVDGYPSGLGIWYSDHYDGEVVKGAWRDGVLVAPFVSRTFGTGAMSKGLCIGYATTRIEDLTVMQFVPKRLGQFRYGCVSVECSIAGGFLSHLPQLFEHEELSLPAVLTRLTETAALMGGDSPEHNSERRDEEDDSRTVNTDSRVKVMETAKTSFRQTLFSTCVNIGIPAGKSAIVFIHGYNCPTSDACMRLAQLLALGKFNPGLLPFVFSWSCGQSVSYFEVRRQLPDLAKDLVPFLRDLRARGVEEVHLLAHSLGTEIITAAIPDLMELTCSEGLNKAEGSPLRIPTLTLLNATCPRDQFVGVGDQPGQLRGLLQVSNRVTLYCDRDDGALRIAEGFGGPMGIGRYGPKI
;
A
#
# COMPACT_ATOMS: atom_id res chain seq x y z
N SER A 1 3.86 -22.09 -7.44
CA SER A 1 4.38 -22.88 -6.31
C SER A 1 4.88 -21.91 -5.26
N GLY A 2 4.23 -21.91 -4.10
CA GLY A 2 4.49 -20.98 -3.01
C GLY A 2 5.78 -21.30 -2.25
N ALA A 3 6.53 -20.26 -1.95
CA ALA A 3 7.46 -20.21 -0.84
C ALA A 3 7.27 -18.84 -0.17
N SER A 4 6.82 -18.91 1.07
CA SER A 4 6.34 -17.87 1.97
C SER A 4 7.42 -16.88 2.37
N VAL A 5 7.00 -15.65 2.64
CA VAL A 5 7.77 -14.54 3.24
C VAL A 5 7.55 -14.53 4.77
N ASP A 6 7.42 -15.70 5.39
CA ASP A 6 7.03 -15.86 6.80
C ASP A 6 8.22 -16.01 7.77
N LEU A 7 9.34 -15.31 7.54
CA LEU A 7 10.50 -15.44 8.42
C LEU A 7 11.01 -14.16 9.10
N LEU A 8 10.17 -13.13 9.24
CA LEU A 8 10.59 -11.86 9.86
C LEU A 8 9.68 -11.33 10.99
N ALA A 9 8.89 -12.20 11.61
CA ALA A 9 8.10 -11.86 12.79
C ALA A 9 8.34 -12.87 13.92
N SER A 10 9.46 -12.74 14.65
CA SER A 10 9.58 -13.00 16.10
C SER A 10 11.04 -13.07 16.53
N THR A 11 11.45 -12.15 17.41
CA THR A 11 12.17 -12.39 18.68
C THR A 11 12.60 -11.05 19.28
N PHE A 12 11.73 -10.48 20.11
CA PHE A 12 12.12 -9.46 21.08
C PHE A 12 12.79 -10.17 22.27
N GLY A 13 14.09 -9.90 22.48
CA GLY A 13 14.84 -10.29 23.67
C GLY A 13 15.18 -9.07 24.50
N SER A 14 14.83 -9.11 25.79
CA SER A 14 14.94 -8.07 26.82
C SER A 14 16.33 -7.41 26.94
N PRO A 15 16.44 -6.12 27.32
CA PRO A 15 17.72 -5.51 27.64
C PRO A 15 18.15 -5.87 29.09
N MET A 16 19.37 -6.38 29.21
CA MET A 16 20.03 -6.66 30.48
C MET A 16 20.64 -5.35 31.04
N ALA A 17 20.23 -4.96 32.24
CA ALA A 17 20.67 -3.75 32.95
C ALA A 17 21.91 -4.02 33.82
N TRP A 18 22.89 -3.11 33.86
CA TRP A 18 23.94 -2.95 34.89
C TRP A 18 24.57 -1.53 34.82
N PRO A 19 25.22 -1.00 35.88
CA PRO A 19 24.77 0.20 36.58
C PRO A 19 25.66 1.45 36.40
N LEU A 20 25.09 2.58 36.82
CA LEU A 20 25.72 3.89 36.94
C LEU A 20 26.77 3.95 38.08
N SER A 21 27.91 4.57 37.79
CA SER A 21 28.71 5.38 38.74
C SER A 21 29.14 6.63 37.96
N GLY A 22 28.82 7.85 38.35
CA GLY A 22 29.14 8.48 39.62
C GLY A 22 30.28 9.46 39.35
N ASP A 23 29.95 10.72 39.04
CA ASP A 23 30.60 11.89 39.63
C ASP A 23 30.00 13.21 39.11
N SER A 24 29.63 14.03 40.08
CA SER A 24 29.07 15.37 39.99
C SER A 24 30.15 16.43 39.79
N ASP A 25 29.70 17.63 39.38
CA ASP A 25 30.41 18.92 39.46
C ASP A 25 31.15 19.49 38.24
N THR A 26 31.08 18.86 37.06
CA THR A 26 31.47 19.53 35.80
C THR A 26 30.28 19.97 34.92
N ALA A 27 29.05 19.69 35.35
CA ALA A 27 27.83 19.84 34.55
C ALA A 27 27.27 21.28 34.42
N ARG A 28 27.77 22.28 35.16
CA ARG A 28 27.18 23.64 35.15
C ARG A 28 27.92 24.65 34.27
N SER A 29 29.13 24.36 33.81
CA SER A 29 29.96 25.30 33.06
C SER A 29 29.95 25.07 31.54
N ALA A 30 29.43 23.92 31.08
CA ALA A 30 29.32 23.59 29.65
C ALA A 30 28.02 24.08 28.98
N LEU A 31 27.08 24.63 29.77
CA LEU A 31 25.72 24.98 29.35
C LEU A 31 25.57 26.31 28.58
N ARG A 32 26.66 26.92 28.09
CA ARG A 32 26.60 28.16 27.29
C ARG A 32 27.30 28.11 25.92
N MET A 33 27.77 26.95 25.47
CA MET A 33 28.50 26.80 24.19
C MET A 33 28.01 25.63 23.30
N THR A 34 26.80 25.09 23.52
CA THR A 34 26.28 23.88 22.85
C THR A 34 25.15 24.13 21.84
N GLY A 35 25.10 25.31 21.22
CA GLY A 35 24.07 25.64 20.22
C GLY A 35 24.22 24.99 18.83
N MET A 36 25.31 24.27 18.55
CA MET A 36 25.57 23.71 17.20
C MET A 36 26.11 22.27 17.16
N GLY A 37 26.34 21.62 18.32
CA GLY A 37 26.96 20.29 18.39
C GLY A 37 26.01 19.08 18.44
N ASN A 38 24.77 19.25 18.88
CA ASN A 38 23.86 18.12 19.18
C ASN A 38 23.08 17.56 17.98
N ASN A 39 23.19 18.17 16.80
CA ASN A 39 22.49 17.68 15.60
C ASN A 39 23.12 16.44 14.97
N ALA A 40 24.06 15.73 15.61
CA ALA A 40 24.75 14.57 15.03
C ALA A 40 24.22 13.20 15.50
N GLN A 41 23.50 13.11 16.63
CA GLN A 41 23.09 11.83 17.22
C GLN A 41 21.68 11.34 16.82
N GLY A 42 20.75 12.24 16.46
CA GLY A 42 19.35 11.90 16.16
C GLY A 42 19.09 11.03 14.91
N TRP A 43 20.10 10.81 14.05
CA TRP A 43 19.91 10.08 12.78
C TRP A 43 20.11 8.58 12.88
N SER A 44 20.71 8.10 13.97
CA SER A 44 21.11 6.69 14.13
C SER A 44 19.92 5.74 14.05
N LYS A 45 18.72 6.19 14.43
CA LYS A 45 17.47 5.42 14.31
C LYS A 45 16.65 5.80 13.07
N THR A 46 16.54 7.10 12.79
CA THR A 46 15.69 7.61 11.70
C THR A 46 16.22 7.25 10.32
N PHE A 47 17.53 7.37 10.08
CA PHE A 47 18.08 7.06 8.76
C PHE A 47 17.90 5.58 8.40
N PRO A 48 18.24 4.60 9.27
CA PRO A 48 17.95 3.19 9.00
C PRO A 48 16.48 2.94 8.69
N PHE A 49 15.56 3.50 9.48
CA PHE A 49 14.13 3.35 9.26
C PHE A 49 13.69 3.88 7.88
N MET A 50 14.12 5.07 7.49
CA MET A 50 13.76 5.66 6.19
C MET A 50 14.47 4.96 5.01
N GLU A 51 15.69 4.46 5.20
CA GLU A 51 16.40 3.69 4.19
C GLU A 51 15.76 2.32 3.96
N ARG A 52 15.22 1.68 5.00
CA ARG A 52 14.38 0.46 4.86
C ARG A 52 13.17 0.73 3.97
N ARG A 53 12.46 1.83 4.21
CA ARG A 53 11.30 2.23 3.37
C ARG A 53 11.70 2.50 1.92
N ARG A 54 12.88 3.10 1.69
CA ARG A 54 13.46 3.28 0.35
C ARG A 54 13.70 1.95 -0.35
N LEU A 55 14.34 1.00 0.34
CA LEU A 55 14.64 -0.33 -0.21
C LEU A 55 13.36 -1.13 -0.51
N GLN A 56 12.35 -1.07 0.37
CA GLN A 56 11.02 -1.64 0.13
C GLN A 56 10.41 -1.13 -1.18
N ARG A 57 10.48 0.18 -1.43
CA ARG A 57 9.98 0.79 -2.67
C ARG A 57 10.81 0.38 -3.90
N HIS A 58 12.12 0.32 -3.75
CA HIS A 58 13.02 -0.15 -4.82
C HIS A 58 12.73 -1.61 -5.22
N VAL A 59 12.51 -2.49 -4.25
CA VAL A 59 12.26 -3.92 -4.48
C VAL A 59 10.83 -4.20 -4.92
N GLY A 60 9.85 -3.57 -4.25
CA GLY A 60 8.44 -3.74 -4.57
C GLY A 60 8.07 -3.13 -5.92
N GLY A 61 8.68 -1.99 -6.25
CA GLY A 61 8.36 -1.25 -7.46
C GLY A 61 6.89 -0.80 -7.51
N ARG A 62 6.46 -0.41 -8.71
CA ARG A 62 5.08 -0.05 -9.00
C ARG A 62 4.27 -1.28 -9.39
N GLN A 63 2.99 -1.29 -9.06
CA GLN A 63 2.05 -2.25 -9.59
C GLN A 63 1.92 -2.01 -11.10
N VAL A 64 2.46 -2.92 -11.89
CA VAL A 64 2.37 -2.87 -13.35
C VAL A 64 1.35 -3.93 -13.77
N GLU A 65 0.16 -3.50 -14.16
CA GLU A 65 -0.80 -4.36 -14.85
C GLU A 65 -0.34 -4.57 -16.29
N ARG A 66 0.65 -5.45 -16.50
CA ARG A 66 0.89 -6.04 -17.81
C ARG A 66 0.49 -7.49 -17.76
N GLY A 67 -0.58 -7.84 -18.48
CA GLY A 67 -1.01 -9.22 -18.61
C GLY A 67 0.10 -10.06 -19.23
N ALA A 68 0.47 -11.16 -18.58
CA ALA A 68 1.44 -12.13 -19.12
C ALA A 68 1.07 -12.57 -20.54
N PHE A 69 -0.23 -12.60 -20.85
CA PHE A 69 -0.76 -12.88 -22.18
C PHE A 69 -0.39 -11.82 -23.23
N SER A 70 -0.49 -10.52 -22.90
CA SER A 70 -0.09 -9.44 -23.80
C SER A 70 1.41 -9.48 -24.09
N MET A 71 2.23 -9.78 -23.06
CA MET A 71 3.66 -9.98 -23.24
C MET A 71 3.98 -11.18 -24.14
N LEU A 72 3.28 -12.30 -23.94
CA LEU A 72 3.48 -13.51 -24.72
C LEU A 72 3.08 -13.31 -26.20
N VAL A 73 1.99 -12.60 -26.46
CA VAL A 73 1.54 -12.26 -27.83
C VAL A 73 2.54 -11.33 -28.53
N GLU A 74 3.05 -10.30 -27.85
CA GLU A 74 4.11 -9.43 -28.41
C GLU A 74 5.37 -10.24 -28.76
N ILE A 75 5.77 -11.18 -27.89
CA ILE A 75 6.92 -12.06 -28.13
C ILE A 75 6.67 -12.95 -29.35
N LEU A 76 5.51 -13.60 -29.46
CA LEU A 76 5.21 -14.49 -30.58
C LEU A 76 5.16 -13.75 -31.93
N ILE A 77 4.55 -12.55 -31.96
CA ILE A 77 4.47 -11.72 -33.16
C ILE A 77 5.88 -11.29 -33.62
N PHE A 78 6.72 -10.83 -32.69
CA PHE A 78 8.07 -10.40 -33.02
C PHE A 78 8.96 -11.57 -33.45
N LEU A 79 8.82 -12.74 -32.80
CA LEU A 79 9.54 -13.96 -33.17
C LEU A 79 9.20 -14.41 -34.60
N GLY A 80 7.91 -14.46 -34.93
CA GLY A 80 7.45 -14.80 -36.27
C GLY A 80 7.99 -13.83 -37.34
N PHE A 81 7.98 -12.53 -37.05
CA PHE A 81 8.48 -11.51 -37.98
C PHE A 81 10.01 -11.57 -38.16
N ALA A 82 10.77 -11.72 -37.07
CA ALA A 82 12.22 -11.82 -37.12
C ALA A 82 12.68 -13.07 -37.88
N MET A 83 12.04 -14.23 -37.63
CA MET A 83 12.31 -15.47 -38.36
C MET A 83 12.02 -15.33 -39.86
N TYR A 84 10.90 -14.71 -40.23
CA TYR A 84 10.55 -14.45 -41.63
C TYR A 84 11.60 -13.58 -42.34
N LEU A 85 12.02 -12.49 -41.69
CA LEU A 85 13.02 -11.56 -42.23
C LEU A 85 14.38 -12.24 -42.41
N VAL A 86 14.84 -12.98 -41.41
CA VAL A 86 16.13 -13.69 -41.45
C VAL A 86 16.13 -14.77 -42.53
N ALA A 87 15.04 -15.54 -42.67
CA ALA A 87 14.93 -16.55 -43.73
C ALA A 87 14.98 -15.93 -45.13
N ARG A 88 14.32 -14.78 -45.34
CA ARG A 88 14.32 -14.06 -46.63
C ARG A 88 15.68 -13.44 -46.93
N VAL A 89 16.35 -12.82 -45.96
CA VAL A 89 17.64 -12.15 -46.15
C VAL A 89 18.77 -13.15 -46.34
N ARG A 90 18.79 -14.27 -45.59
CA ARG A 90 19.79 -15.34 -45.77
C ARG A 90 19.75 -15.92 -47.19
N PHE A 91 18.56 -16.15 -47.73
CA PHE A 91 18.38 -16.66 -49.09
C PHE A 91 18.95 -15.72 -50.16
N VAL A 92 18.96 -14.41 -49.91
CA VAL A 92 19.45 -13.40 -50.87
C VAL A 92 20.97 -13.18 -50.75
N PHE A 93 21.54 -13.26 -49.53
CA PHE A 93 22.91 -12.79 -49.27
C PHE A 93 23.92 -13.86 -48.83
N SER A 94 23.50 -15.06 -48.40
CA SER A 94 24.44 -16.04 -47.84
C SER A 94 24.96 -17.04 -48.86
N ARG A 95 26.19 -16.81 -49.35
CA ARG A 95 27.08 -17.89 -49.78
C ARG A 95 27.85 -18.40 -48.54
N PRO A 96 27.89 -19.71 -48.26
CA PRO A 96 28.65 -20.25 -47.13
C PRO A 96 30.12 -19.80 -47.20
N GLY A 97 30.66 -19.24 -46.11
CA GLY A 97 32.07 -18.84 -46.00
C GLY A 97 32.43 -17.42 -46.49
N GLY A 98 31.46 -16.58 -46.85
CA GLY A 98 31.71 -15.19 -47.23
C GLY A 98 31.89 -14.24 -46.03
N PRO A 99 32.51 -13.05 -46.21
CA PRO A 99 32.64 -12.05 -45.14
C PRO A 99 31.27 -11.61 -44.57
N TRP A 100 30.22 -11.64 -45.39
CA TRP A 100 28.86 -11.30 -45.01
C TRP A 100 28.21 -12.27 -44.02
N THR A 101 28.75 -13.48 -43.86
CA THR A 101 28.27 -14.48 -42.90
C THR A 101 28.34 -13.98 -41.46
N TYR A 102 29.29 -13.11 -41.12
CA TYR A 102 29.41 -12.56 -39.76
C TYR A 102 29.06 -11.07 -39.67
N VAL A 103 29.21 -10.31 -40.76
CA VAL A 103 28.96 -8.86 -40.79
C VAL A 103 27.47 -8.55 -40.59
N ILE A 104 26.56 -9.25 -41.28
CA ILE A 104 25.12 -8.94 -41.23
C ILE A 104 24.54 -9.20 -39.82
N PRO A 105 24.74 -10.37 -39.19
CA PRO A 105 24.29 -10.61 -37.81
C PRO A 105 24.98 -9.70 -36.79
N GLY A 106 26.25 -9.36 -37.00
CA GLY A 106 26.99 -8.43 -36.16
C GLY A 106 26.40 -7.01 -36.16
N CYS A 107 26.05 -6.49 -37.33
CA CYS A 107 25.35 -5.21 -37.47
C CYS A 107 23.97 -5.25 -36.80
N LEU A 108 23.19 -6.30 -37.04
CA LEU A 108 21.87 -6.45 -36.40
C LEU A 108 21.98 -6.55 -34.88
N THR A 109 22.97 -7.29 -34.38
CA THR A 109 23.27 -7.38 -32.93
C THR A 109 23.54 -5.99 -32.36
N THR A 110 24.36 -5.19 -33.04
CA THR A 110 24.68 -3.81 -32.62
C THR A 110 23.43 -2.93 -32.56
N VAL A 111 22.56 -3.00 -33.57
CA VAL A 111 21.29 -2.24 -33.59
C VAL A 111 20.37 -2.66 -32.44
N VAL A 112 20.20 -3.97 -32.21
CA VAL A 112 19.38 -4.49 -31.12
C VAL A 112 19.94 -4.05 -29.75
N LEU A 113 21.26 -4.11 -29.56
CA LEU A 113 21.91 -3.66 -28.32
C LEU A 113 21.74 -2.15 -28.09
N LEU A 114 21.93 -1.32 -29.13
CA LEU A 114 21.74 0.14 -29.04
C LEU A 114 20.28 0.51 -28.72
N PHE A 115 19.33 -0.11 -29.41
CA PHE A 115 17.91 0.11 -29.17
C PHE A 115 17.51 -0.31 -27.75
N SER A 116 17.98 -1.47 -27.30
CA SER A 116 17.68 -2.00 -25.97
C SER A 116 18.34 -1.17 -24.86
N THR A 117 19.57 -0.69 -25.09
CA THR A 117 20.24 0.24 -24.16
C THR A 117 19.48 1.55 -24.05
N ARG A 118 19.02 2.11 -25.18
CA ARG A 118 18.15 3.29 -25.16
C ARG A 118 16.85 3.02 -24.41
N GLN A 119 16.21 1.88 -24.66
CA GLN A 119 14.98 1.49 -23.97
C GLN A 119 15.20 1.36 -22.45
N MET A 120 16.32 0.76 -22.04
CA MET A 120 16.73 0.68 -20.63
C MET A 120 16.86 2.07 -20.00
N ILE A 121 17.51 3.02 -20.69
CA ILE A 121 17.71 4.39 -20.21
C ILE A 121 16.40 5.17 -20.12
N VAL A 122 15.51 5.00 -21.10
CA VAL A 122 14.26 5.78 -21.21
C VAL A 122 13.15 5.23 -20.32
N VAL A 123 12.97 3.91 -20.27
CA VAL A 123 11.86 3.26 -19.57
C VAL A 123 12.23 2.93 -18.12
N GLY A 124 13.49 2.56 -17.85
CA GLY A 124 14.02 2.32 -16.49
C GLY A 124 13.44 1.11 -15.74
N ASP A 125 12.27 0.60 -16.13
CA ASP A 125 11.55 -0.47 -15.42
C ASP A 125 11.83 -1.86 -16.02
N ASN A 126 12.03 -2.87 -15.16
CA ASN A 126 12.27 -4.28 -15.52
C ASN A 126 13.48 -4.52 -16.44
N THR A 127 14.60 -3.87 -16.13
CA THR A 127 15.86 -3.97 -16.91
C THR A 127 16.35 -5.40 -17.11
N ALA A 128 16.27 -6.25 -16.08
CA ALA A 128 16.68 -7.65 -16.21
C ALA A 128 15.83 -8.42 -17.23
N LEU A 129 14.50 -8.25 -17.20
CA LEU A 129 13.60 -8.89 -18.16
C LEU A 129 13.84 -8.38 -19.59
N LEU A 130 14.12 -7.08 -19.73
CA LEU A 130 14.53 -6.51 -21.02
C LEU A 130 15.79 -7.20 -21.55
N TRP A 131 16.83 -7.35 -20.73
CA TRP A 131 18.09 -7.98 -21.14
C TRP A 131 17.94 -9.48 -21.41
N CYS A 132 17.19 -10.21 -20.58
CA CYS A 132 16.83 -11.62 -20.85
C CYS A 132 16.16 -11.80 -22.22
N ARG A 133 15.22 -10.89 -22.57
CA ARG A 133 14.61 -10.88 -23.89
C ARG A 133 15.65 -10.64 -24.98
N VAL A 134 16.52 -9.65 -24.81
CA VAL A 134 17.57 -9.31 -25.78
C VAL A 134 18.51 -10.49 -26.04
N TRP A 135 19.00 -11.17 -25.01
CA TRP A 135 19.85 -12.34 -25.16
C TRP A 135 19.12 -13.48 -25.87
N THR A 136 17.85 -13.72 -25.53
CA THR A 136 17.00 -14.69 -26.23
C THR A 136 16.85 -14.34 -27.72
N TRP A 137 16.61 -13.06 -28.05
CA TRP A 137 16.50 -12.62 -29.44
C TRP A 137 17.79 -12.83 -30.22
N LEU A 138 18.93 -12.44 -29.64
CA LEU A 138 20.23 -12.59 -30.27
C LEU A 138 20.60 -14.07 -30.44
N LEU A 139 20.30 -14.91 -29.45
CA LEU A 139 20.49 -16.37 -29.56
C LEU A 139 19.73 -16.93 -30.76
N ILE A 140 18.45 -16.61 -30.90
CA ILE A 140 17.61 -17.11 -32.00
C ILE A 140 18.11 -16.61 -33.36
N ILE A 141 18.44 -15.32 -33.47
CA ILE A 141 18.98 -14.71 -34.70
C ILE A 141 20.27 -15.43 -35.12
N TRP A 142 21.21 -15.62 -34.19
CA TRP A 142 22.50 -16.25 -34.49
C TRP A 142 22.37 -17.76 -34.77
N LEU A 143 21.51 -18.48 -34.06
CA LEU A 143 21.26 -19.91 -34.31
C LEU A 143 20.68 -20.16 -35.70
N PHE A 144 19.65 -19.39 -36.11
CA PHE A 144 19.08 -19.49 -37.45
C PHE A 144 20.08 -19.06 -38.54
N TRP A 145 20.86 -18.01 -38.29
CA TRP A 145 21.82 -17.51 -39.27
C TRP A 145 23.00 -18.46 -39.50
N LEU A 146 23.38 -19.26 -38.49
CA LEU A 146 24.45 -20.26 -38.58
C LEU A 146 23.95 -21.68 -38.86
N SER A 147 22.63 -21.90 -38.95
CA SER A 147 22.07 -23.23 -39.22
C SER A 147 22.34 -23.70 -40.63
N ASP A 148 23.01 -24.84 -40.80
CA ASP A 148 23.21 -25.46 -42.11
C ASP A 148 22.07 -26.44 -42.47
N THR A 149 21.19 -26.73 -41.49
CA THR A 149 20.00 -27.56 -41.66
C THR A 149 18.82 -26.78 -42.26
N PRO A 150 17.90 -27.46 -42.96
CA PRO A 150 16.67 -26.84 -43.46
C PRO A 150 15.84 -26.21 -42.32
N PRO A 151 15.03 -25.18 -42.59
CA PRO A 151 14.43 -24.29 -41.59
C PRO A 151 13.50 -24.96 -40.56
N ASN A 152 13.23 -26.26 -40.71
CA ASN A 152 12.28 -27.01 -39.90
C ASN A 152 12.96 -27.78 -38.74
N THR A 153 14.30 -27.83 -38.69
CA THR A 153 15.06 -28.50 -37.63
C THR A 153 16.11 -27.57 -37.02
N LEU A 154 15.70 -26.85 -35.97
CA LEU A 154 16.60 -26.10 -35.10
C LEU A 154 17.28 -27.07 -34.12
N ASP A 155 18.43 -27.62 -34.51
CA ASP A 155 19.31 -28.31 -33.57
C ASP A 155 20.44 -27.36 -33.15
N PRO A 156 20.39 -26.77 -31.94
CA PRO A 156 21.39 -25.81 -31.46
C PRO A 156 22.77 -26.43 -31.21
N LEU A 157 22.87 -27.77 -31.23
CA LEU A 157 24.11 -28.49 -30.96
C LEU A 157 24.74 -29.11 -32.21
N SER A 158 24.15 -28.92 -33.39
CA SER A 158 24.57 -29.62 -34.62
C SER A 158 25.90 -29.13 -35.20
N GLY A 159 26.24 -27.84 -35.07
CA GLY A 159 27.52 -27.27 -35.54
C GLY A 159 28.37 -26.63 -34.44
N HIS A 160 29.71 -26.68 -34.57
CA HIS A 160 30.65 -26.07 -33.60
C HIS A 160 30.38 -24.57 -33.36
N ASN A 161 30.11 -23.81 -34.43
CA ASN A 161 29.78 -22.39 -34.32
C ASN A 161 28.44 -22.15 -33.62
N GLN A 162 27.46 -23.04 -33.80
CA GLN A 162 26.17 -22.96 -33.10
C GLN A 162 26.31 -23.28 -31.61
N GLN A 163 27.16 -24.25 -31.26
CA GLN A 163 27.49 -24.56 -29.87
C GLN A 163 28.13 -23.35 -29.17
N ILE A 164 29.10 -22.68 -29.81
CA ILE A 164 29.73 -21.47 -29.26
C ILE A 164 28.68 -20.38 -28.99
N VAL A 165 27.80 -20.12 -29.97
CA VAL A 165 26.72 -19.12 -29.84
C VAL A 165 25.76 -19.50 -28.70
N PHE A 166 25.33 -20.76 -28.65
CA PHE A 166 24.43 -21.26 -27.62
C PHE A 166 25.00 -21.07 -26.22
N PHE A 167 26.22 -21.55 -25.96
CA PHE A 167 26.84 -21.42 -24.65
C PHE A 167 27.13 -19.96 -24.28
N THR A 168 27.49 -19.12 -25.25
CA THR A 168 27.74 -17.69 -25.00
C THR A 168 26.47 -16.99 -24.53
N PHE A 169 25.36 -17.06 -25.28
CA PHE A 169 24.13 -16.39 -24.88
C PHE A 169 23.45 -17.05 -23.68
N ALA A 170 23.55 -18.37 -23.53
CA ALA A 170 23.09 -19.06 -22.32
C ALA A 170 23.86 -18.57 -21.07
N SER A 171 25.18 -18.36 -21.18
CA SER A 171 25.97 -17.82 -20.08
C SER A 171 25.58 -16.37 -19.75
N LEU A 172 25.32 -15.53 -20.76
CA LEU A 172 24.85 -14.15 -20.56
C LEU A 172 23.47 -14.12 -19.90
N GLU A 173 22.58 -15.04 -20.26
CA GLU A 173 21.26 -15.21 -19.65
C GLU A 173 21.40 -15.56 -18.16
N VAL A 174 22.22 -16.58 -17.85
CA VAL A 174 22.49 -17.02 -16.48
C VAL A 174 23.12 -15.89 -15.65
N TRP A 175 24.10 -15.17 -16.20
CA TRP A 175 24.73 -14.03 -15.52
C TRP A 175 23.75 -12.88 -15.28
N THR A 176 22.87 -12.58 -16.24
CA THR A 176 21.85 -11.53 -16.10
C THR A 176 20.86 -11.88 -14.99
N LEU A 177 20.37 -13.12 -14.96
CA LEU A 177 19.49 -13.61 -13.91
C LEU A 177 20.19 -13.64 -12.54
N PHE A 178 21.45 -14.10 -12.50
CA PHE A 178 22.26 -14.11 -11.28
C PHE A 178 22.45 -12.69 -10.73
N LEU A 179 22.86 -11.74 -11.56
CA LEU A 179 23.00 -10.33 -11.16
C LEU A 179 21.67 -9.75 -10.69
N TRP A 180 20.57 -10.05 -11.36
CA TRP A 180 19.24 -9.63 -10.92
C TRP A 180 18.87 -10.21 -9.55
N VAL A 181 19.13 -11.50 -9.29
CA VAL A 181 18.94 -12.11 -7.97
C VAL A 181 19.82 -11.43 -6.92
N CYS A 182 21.10 -11.20 -7.23
CA CYS A 182 22.02 -10.52 -6.32
C CYS A 182 21.54 -9.10 -5.98
N VAL A 183 21.12 -8.31 -6.96
CA VAL A 183 20.75 -6.90 -6.77
C VAL A 183 19.34 -6.74 -6.20
N CYS A 184 18.37 -7.51 -6.68
CA CYS A 184 16.96 -7.33 -6.33
C CYS A 184 16.50 -8.21 -5.16
N LYS A 185 17.23 -9.29 -4.81
CA LYS A 185 16.86 -10.21 -3.73
C LYS A 185 17.90 -10.28 -2.61
N ILE A 186 19.17 -10.48 -2.93
CA ILE A 186 20.21 -10.65 -1.91
C ILE A 186 20.62 -9.31 -1.28
N TYR A 187 20.92 -8.31 -2.11
CA TYR A 187 21.38 -7.00 -1.65
C TYR A 187 20.41 -6.32 -0.66
N PRO A 188 19.09 -6.25 -0.91
CA PRO A 188 18.16 -5.64 0.03
C PRO A 188 18.20 -6.35 1.39
N VAL A 189 18.20 -7.69 1.40
CA VAL A 189 18.24 -8.48 2.65
C VAL A 189 19.52 -8.20 3.43
N LEU A 190 20.68 -8.20 2.77
CA LEU A 190 21.95 -7.86 3.43
C LEU A 190 21.95 -6.42 3.94
N ALA A 191 21.40 -5.48 3.16
CA ALA A 191 21.25 -4.10 3.57
C ALA A 191 20.35 -4.00 4.83
N TYR A 192 19.21 -4.68 4.87
CA TYR A 192 18.31 -4.72 6.02
C TYR A 192 19.02 -5.18 7.31
N LEU A 193 19.84 -6.22 7.22
CA LEU A 193 20.58 -6.79 8.35
C LEU A 193 21.70 -5.85 8.86
N CYS A 194 22.32 -5.09 7.95
CA CYS A 194 23.42 -4.20 8.30
C CYS A 194 22.97 -2.79 8.75
N LEU A 195 21.73 -2.39 8.46
CA LEU A 195 21.26 -1.01 8.66
C LEU A 195 21.23 -0.54 10.12
N ASP A 196 21.09 -1.45 11.08
CA ASP A 196 21.03 -1.10 12.52
C ASP A 196 22.42 -0.86 13.13
N TYR A 197 23.50 -1.19 12.41
CA TYR A 197 24.87 -1.04 12.92
C TYR A 197 25.48 0.31 12.51
N ASN A 198 25.81 1.15 13.50
CA ASN A 198 26.46 2.45 13.28
C ASN A 198 27.75 2.35 12.45
N CYS A 199 28.53 1.28 12.63
CA CYS A 199 29.74 1.04 11.84
C CYS A 199 29.41 0.85 10.35
N ALA A 200 28.33 0.14 10.02
CA ALA A 200 27.88 -0.05 8.65
C ALA A 200 27.36 1.25 8.03
N LEU A 201 26.67 2.10 8.79
CA LEU A 201 26.25 3.43 8.31
C LEU A 201 27.43 4.31 7.91
N SER A 202 28.50 4.29 8.70
CA SER A 202 29.73 5.06 8.40
C SER A 202 30.59 4.42 7.30
N PHE A 203 30.62 3.10 7.19
CA PHE A 203 31.48 2.36 6.26
C PHE A 203 30.84 2.14 4.89
N PHE A 204 29.62 1.61 4.86
CA PHE A 204 28.90 1.24 3.63
C PHE A 204 28.12 2.42 3.05
N TRP A 205 27.19 3.01 3.82
CA TRP A 205 26.41 4.18 3.39
C TRP A 205 27.18 5.51 3.48
N ARG A 206 28.33 5.51 4.15
CA ARG A 206 29.22 6.67 4.31
C ARG A 206 28.47 7.93 4.75
N VAL A 207 27.51 7.79 5.65
CA VAL A 207 26.66 8.90 6.11
C VAL A 207 27.53 9.99 6.73
N ARG A 208 27.37 11.24 6.28
CA ARG A 208 28.10 12.40 6.80
C ARG A 208 27.35 13.71 6.55
N PRO A 209 27.61 14.78 7.32
CA PRO A 209 27.12 16.12 7.01
C PRO A 209 27.50 16.57 5.60
N SER A 210 26.57 17.22 4.92
CA SER A 210 26.80 17.79 3.58
C SER A 210 27.74 18.97 3.65
N ARG A 211 28.74 19.00 2.77
CA ARG A 211 29.70 20.12 2.69
C ARG A 211 29.10 21.38 2.04
N GLY A 212 28.12 21.21 1.16
CA GLY A 212 27.56 22.30 0.35
C GLY A 212 26.24 22.87 0.86
N ARG A 213 25.56 22.20 1.80
CA ARG A 213 24.29 22.65 2.37
C ARG A 213 24.26 22.43 3.88
N PRO A 214 24.37 23.49 4.70
CA PRO A 214 24.28 23.37 6.16
C PRO A 214 22.96 22.73 6.59
N GLY A 215 23.00 21.82 7.57
CA GLY A 215 21.82 21.12 8.08
C GLY A 215 21.33 19.95 7.21
N TRP A 216 22.00 19.64 6.11
CA TRP A 216 21.73 18.46 5.28
C TRP A 216 22.74 17.36 5.55
N MET A 217 22.29 16.12 5.47
CA MET A 217 23.13 14.93 5.49
C MET A 217 23.33 14.39 4.08
N SER A 218 24.42 13.65 3.88
CA SER A 218 24.80 13.06 2.60
C SER A 218 25.20 11.60 2.75
N TYR A 219 24.72 10.73 1.87
CA TYR A 219 24.99 9.29 1.91
C TYR A 219 25.15 8.64 0.52
N THR A 220 25.65 7.41 0.49
CA THR A 220 25.81 6.58 -0.73
C THR A 220 24.86 5.37 -0.66
N PRO A 221 23.72 5.38 -1.38
CA PRO A 221 22.64 4.38 -1.25
C PRO A 221 23.00 2.99 -1.79
N ASN A 222 23.99 2.91 -2.69
CA ASN A 222 24.45 1.67 -3.33
C ASN A 222 25.85 1.27 -2.84
N GLY A 223 26.24 1.74 -1.66
CA GLY A 223 27.52 1.42 -1.04
C GLY A 223 28.71 2.17 -1.63
N ARG A 224 29.90 1.62 -1.36
CA ARG A 224 31.20 2.31 -1.51
C ARG A 224 31.68 2.44 -2.96
N CYS A 225 31.23 1.58 -3.85
CA CYS A 225 31.63 1.59 -5.26
C CYS A 225 30.88 2.63 -6.10
N CYS A 226 29.89 3.33 -5.53
CA CYS A 226 29.14 4.38 -6.21
C CYS A 226 29.65 5.77 -5.82
N SER A 227 30.01 6.58 -6.83
CA SER A 227 30.46 7.97 -6.64
C SER A 227 29.31 8.94 -6.38
N ARG A 228 28.08 8.59 -6.77
CA ARG A 228 26.91 9.45 -6.61
C ARG A 228 26.45 9.47 -5.17
N ARG A 229 26.37 10.67 -4.60
CA ARG A 229 25.85 10.90 -3.25
C ARG A 229 24.49 11.55 -3.31
N HIS A 230 23.68 11.23 -2.32
CA HIS A 230 22.32 11.73 -2.15
C HIS A 230 22.21 12.49 -0.85
N LEU A 231 21.31 13.47 -0.81
CA LEU A 231 21.07 14.34 0.32
C LEU A 231 19.74 14.00 0.99
N TYR A 232 19.73 14.10 2.32
CA TYR A 232 18.50 14.03 3.10
C TYR A 232 18.54 15.00 4.28
N ARG A 233 17.36 15.34 4.79
CA ARG A 233 17.20 16.23 5.94
C ARG A 233 15.90 15.92 6.66
N TYR A 234 15.94 16.05 7.98
CA TYR A 234 14.75 16.15 8.82
C TYR A 234 14.58 17.59 9.31
N THR A 235 13.34 18.06 9.34
CA THR A 235 12.94 19.35 9.94
C THR A 235 11.65 19.14 10.72
N GLY A 236 11.69 19.35 12.02
CA GLY A 236 10.52 19.16 12.88
C GLY A 236 10.90 19.18 14.34
N GLU A 237 9.95 18.81 15.17
CA GLU A 237 10.13 18.63 16.60
C GLU A 237 11.08 17.46 16.88
N THR A 238 11.90 17.60 17.92
CA THR A 238 12.84 16.57 18.35
C THR A 238 12.77 16.40 19.85
N ASP A 239 12.97 15.17 20.32
CA ASP A 239 13.07 14.86 21.73
C ASP A 239 14.39 15.37 22.34
N VAL A 240 14.55 15.22 23.66
CA VAL A 240 15.74 15.59 24.45
C VAL A 240 17.02 14.98 23.88
N ASP A 241 16.92 13.75 23.37
CA ASP A 241 18.01 13.01 22.73
C ASP A 241 18.28 13.43 21.27
N GLY A 242 17.50 14.38 20.74
CA GLY A 242 17.60 14.87 19.36
C GLY A 242 16.97 13.98 18.30
N TYR A 243 16.21 12.95 18.69
CA TYR A 243 15.44 12.12 17.75
C TYR A 243 14.16 12.84 17.30
N PRO A 244 13.75 12.68 16.03
CA PRO A 244 12.42 13.09 15.55
C PRO A 244 11.30 12.61 16.47
N SER A 245 10.55 13.55 17.05
CA SER A 245 9.42 13.26 17.93
C SER A 245 8.40 14.40 17.81
N GLY A 246 7.14 14.08 17.56
CA GLY A 246 6.11 15.07 17.23
C GLY A 246 5.96 15.30 15.73
N LEU A 247 5.57 16.50 15.31
CA LEU A 247 5.33 16.79 13.89
C LEU A 247 6.62 17.17 13.15
N GLY A 248 6.84 16.57 11.98
CA GLY A 248 8.03 16.87 11.20
C GLY A 248 7.98 16.42 9.75
N ILE A 249 8.99 16.87 9.01
CA ILE A 249 9.18 16.62 7.60
C ILE A 249 10.51 15.92 7.38
N TRP A 250 10.46 14.77 6.71
CA TRP A 250 11.63 14.11 6.16
C TRP A 250 11.74 14.41 4.66
N TYR A 251 12.94 14.67 4.19
CA TYR A 251 13.23 14.91 2.78
C TYR A 251 14.41 14.05 2.33
N SER A 252 14.29 13.42 1.16
CA SER A 252 15.36 12.70 0.47
C SER A 252 15.34 13.00 -1.03
N ASP A 253 16.51 13.29 -1.62
CA ASP A 253 16.66 13.59 -3.06
C ASP A 253 16.91 12.35 -3.95
N HIS A 254 16.91 11.16 -3.37
CA HIS A 254 17.09 9.92 -4.13
C HIS A 254 15.86 9.65 -5.00
N TYR A 255 16.02 9.02 -6.18
CA TYR A 255 14.87 8.70 -7.06
C TYR A 255 13.81 7.84 -6.34
N ASP A 256 14.26 6.76 -5.68
CA ASP A 256 13.44 5.96 -4.77
C ASP A 256 13.33 6.57 -3.37
N GLY A 257 13.83 7.78 -3.14
CA GLY A 257 13.67 8.53 -1.88
C GLY A 257 12.24 9.00 -1.69
N GLU A 258 11.92 9.53 -0.52
CA GLU A 258 10.60 10.10 -0.23
C GLU A 258 10.70 11.41 0.53
N VAL A 259 9.66 12.22 0.37
CA VAL A 259 9.35 13.38 1.19
C VAL A 259 8.15 13.02 2.03
N VAL A 260 8.30 12.99 3.35
CA VAL A 260 7.25 12.62 4.30
C VAL A 260 6.92 13.78 5.19
N LYS A 261 5.65 14.07 5.37
CA LYS A 261 5.13 15.00 6.38
C LYS A 261 4.20 14.23 7.30
N GLY A 262 4.47 14.24 8.60
CA GLY A 262 3.63 13.50 9.55
C GLY A 262 4.16 13.48 10.96
N ALA A 263 3.58 12.60 11.76
CA ALA A 263 3.96 12.37 13.14
C ALA A 263 5.15 11.43 13.25
N TRP A 264 6.02 11.70 14.22
CA TRP A 264 7.22 10.95 14.54
C TRP A 264 7.22 10.61 16.03
N ARG A 265 7.78 9.46 16.38
CA ARG A 265 7.98 9.03 17.77
C ARG A 265 9.30 8.28 17.85
N ASP A 266 10.18 8.71 18.75
CA ASP A 266 11.49 8.08 19.00
C ASP A 266 12.35 7.85 17.73
N GLY A 267 12.26 8.78 16.78
CA GLY A 267 12.97 8.72 15.50
C GLY A 267 12.32 7.87 14.42
N VAL A 268 11.15 7.29 14.68
CA VAL A 268 10.37 6.45 13.76
C VAL A 268 9.12 7.19 13.30
N LEU A 269 8.72 6.98 12.04
CA LEU A 269 7.49 7.54 11.49
C LEU A 269 6.28 6.78 12.02
N VAL A 270 5.28 7.50 12.54
CA VAL A 270 4.03 6.94 13.05
C VAL A 270 2.83 7.55 12.32
N ALA A 271 1.73 6.81 12.23
CA ALA A 271 0.49 7.40 11.70
C ALA A 271 0.00 8.53 12.64
N PRO A 272 -0.52 9.65 12.09
CA PRO A 272 -0.77 9.90 10.67
C PRO A 272 0.42 10.53 9.93
N PHE A 273 0.55 10.20 8.64
CA PHE A 273 1.51 10.87 7.75
C PHE A 273 1.06 10.83 6.28
N VAL A 274 1.67 11.69 5.47
CA VAL A 274 1.61 11.66 4.01
C VAL A 274 3.03 11.56 3.46
N SER A 275 3.27 10.62 2.56
CA SER A 275 4.54 10.45 1.87
C SER A 275 4.38 10.66 0.36
N ARG A 276 5.39 11.25 -0.27
CA ARG A 276 5.53 11.38 -1.71
C ARG A 276 6.92 10.92 -2.14
N THR A 277 6.98 9.92 -3.01
CA THR A 277 8.23 9.45 -3.63
C THR A 277 8.80 10.54 -4.53
N PHE A 278 10.11 10.81 -4.39
CA PHE A 278 10.77 11.93 -5.06
C PHE A 278 10.83 11.75 -6.59
N GLY A 279 11.24 10.56 -7.06
CA GLY A 279 11.41 10.30 -8.50
C GLY A 279 10.09 10.07 -9.24
N THR A 280 9.24 9.18 -8.72
CA THR A 280 8.01 8.76 -9.41
C THR A 280 6.80 9.63 -9.11
N GLY A 281 6.85 10.44 -8.05
CA GLY A 281 5.70 11.19 -7.56
C GLY A 281 4.59 10.35 -6.93
N ALA A 282 4.78 9.03 -6.74
CA ALA A 282 3.82 8.16 -6.06
C ALA A 282 3.57 8.63 -4.62
N MET A 283 2.30 8.68 -4.21
CA MET A 283 1.88 9.18 -2.91
C MET A 283 1.25 8.08 -2.07
N SER A 284 1.59 8.04 -0.78
CA SER A 284 1.00 7.15 0.21
C SER A 284 0.58 7.90 1.49
N LYS A 285 -0.32 7.31 2.25
CA LYS A 285 -0.83 7.83 3.54
C LYS A 285 -0.69 6.79 4.62
N GLY A 286 -0.19 7.18 5.79
CA GLY A 286 -0.30 6.42 7.02
C GLY A 286 -1.58 6.79 7.76
N LEU A 287 -2.40 5.80 8.09
CA LEU A 287 -3.66 5.94 8.83
C LEU A 287 -3.65 5.00 10.04
N CYS A 288 -4.25 5.46 11.15
CA CYS A 288 -4.50 4.61 12.32
C CYS A 288 -5.92 4.05 12.23
N ILE A 289 -6.07 2.73 12.40
CA ILE A 289 -7.34 2.01 12.39
C ILE A 289 -7.50 1.28 13.73
N GLY A 290 -8.61 1.51 14.42
CA GLY A 290 -8.98 0.72 15.58
C GLY A 290 -9.55 -0.63 15.15
N TYR A 291 -9.37 -1.66 15.96
CA TYR A 291 -10.09 -2.91 15.77
C TYR A 291 -10.67 -3.40 17.09
N ALA A 292 -11.76 -4.17 16.98
CA ALA A 292 -12.33 -4.96 18.05
C ALA A 292 -12.52 -6.38 17.52
N THR A 293 -11.98 -7.38 18.22
CA THR A 293 -12.08 -8.77 17.81
C THR A 293 -12.44 -9.70 18.95
N THR A 294 -13.28 -10.69 18.66
CA THR A 294 -13.56 -11.84 19.54
C THR A 294 -12.83 -13.09 19.09
N ARG A 295 -11.86 -12.97 18.18
CA ARG A 295 -11.02 -14.08 17.73
C ARG A 295 -9.98 -14.44 18.77
N ILE A 296 -9.72 -15.74 18.92
CA ILE A 296 -8.54 -16.23 19.66
C ILE A 296 -7.25 -16.13 18.83
N GLU A 297 -7.40 -16.00 17.52
CA GLU A 297 -6.30 -15.93 16.55
C GLU A 297 -5.53 -14.62 16.65
N ASP A 298 -4.33 -14.63 16.09
CA ASP A 298 -3.60 -13.41 15.80
C ASP A 298 -4.19 -12.69 14.57
N LEU A 299 -3.94 -11.39 14.44
CA LEU A 299 -4.57 -10.52 13.43
C LEU A 299 -4.27 -10.92 11.97
N THR A 300 -3.16 -11.63 11.75
CA THR A 300 -2.66 -12.04 10.43
C THR A 300 -3.08 -13.46 10.04
N VAL A 301 -3.47 -14.28 11.02
CA VAL A 301 -3.72 -15.71 10.82
C VAL A 301 -5.23 -15.99 10.87
N MET A 302 -5.65 -17.02 10.16
CA MET A 302 -7.01 -17.58 10.26
C MET A 302 -6.91 -19.06 10.59
N GLN A 303 -7.71 -19.57 11.52
CA GLN A 303 -7.86 -21.01 11.73
C GLN A 303 -8.95 -21.57 10.81
N PHE A 304 -8.80 -22.85 10.50
CA PHE A 304 -9.76 -23.59 9.70
C PHE A 304 -11.17 -23.58 10.31
N VAL A 305 -11.27 -23.85 11.62
CA VAL A 305 -12.51 -23.72 12.40
C VAL A 305 -12.42 -22.44 13.22
N PRO A 306 -13.38 -21.50 13.07
CA PRO A 306 -13.37 -20.28 13.86
C PRO A 306 -13.48 -20.61 15.35
N LYS A 307 -12.59 -20.03 16.15
CA LYS A 307 -12.68 -20.09 17.60
C LYS A 307 -12.93 -18.69 18.16
N ARG A 308 -13.80 -18.63 19.16
CA ARG A 308 -14.24 -17.40 19.82
C ARG A 308 -13.59 -17.30 21.20
N LEU A 309 -13.01 -16.14 21.47
CA LEU A 309 -12.65 -15.65 22.78
C LEU A 309 -13.90 -14.97 23.34
N GLY A 310 -14.40 -15.40 24.50
CA GLY A 310 -15.62 -14.86 25.12
C GLY A 310 -15.52 -13.41 25.61
N GLN A 311 -14.48 -12.68 25.22
CA GLN A 311 -14.19 -11.29 25.56
C GLN A 311 -13.58 -10.57 24.35
N PHE A 312 -13.77 -9.26 24.25
CA PHE A 312 -13.18 -8.45 23.19
C PHE A 312 -11.69 -8.17 23.46
N ARG A 313 -10.89 -8.29 22.40
CA ARG A 313 -9.58 -7.67 22.28
C ARG A 313 -9.69 -6.43 21.43
N TYR A 314 -9.16 -5.32 21.94
CA TYR A 314 -9.09 -4.06 21.22
C TYR A 314 -7.64 -3.72 20.91
N GLY A 315 -7.44 -2.90 19.89
CA GLY A 315 -6.13 -2.37 19.57
C GLY A 315 -6.19 -1.36 18.44
N CYS A 316 -5.03 -0.79 18.16
CA CYS A 316 -4.81 0.09 17.03
C CYS A 316 -3.78 -0.54 16.10
N VAL A 317 -3.98 -0.36 14.79
CA VAL A 317 -2.99 -0.68 13.77
C VAL A 317 -2.71 0.55 12.92
N SER A 318 -1.45 0.76 12.58
CA SER A 318 -1.05 1.78 11.61
C SER A 318 -0.86 1.11 10.25
N VAL A 319 -1.59 1.62 9.25
CA VAL A 319 -1.58 1.10 7.90
C VAL A 319 -1.11 2.19 6.94
N GLU A 320 -0.20 1.84 6.04
CA GLU A 320 0.18 2.68 4.92
C GLU A 320 -0.55 2.25 3.64
N CYS A 321 -1.12 3.22 2.92
CA CYS A 321 -1.94 3.00 1.73
C CYS A 321 -1.48 3.88 0.56
N SER A 322 -1.48 3.35 -0.67
CA SER A 322 -1.26 4.15 -1.88
C SER A 322 -2.48 5.02 -2.16
N ILE A 323 -2.28 6.30 -2.48
CA ILE A 323 -3.40 7.23 -2.79
C ILE A 323 -3.40 7.64 -4.26
N ALA A 324 -2.24 8.02 -4.80
CA ALA A 324 -2.15 8.69 -6.10
C ALA A 324 -0.76 8.51 -6.73
N GLY A 325 -0.69 8.71 -8.05
CA GLY A 325 0.47 8.35 -8.85
C GLY A 325 0.49 6.85 -9.15
N GLY A 326 1.67 6.28 -9.35
CA GLY A 326 1.80 4.82 -9.50
C GLY A 326 1.62 4.11 -8.17
N PHE A 327 0.67 3.17 -8.10
CA PHE A 327 0.43 2.37 -6.89
C PHE A 327 1.65 1.51 -6.59
N LEU A 328 2.08 1.52 -5.33
CA LEU A 328 3.19 0.71 -4.87
C LEU A 328 2.68 -0.71 -4.58
N SER A 329 3.35 -1.72 -5.13
CA SER A 329 2.87 -3.11 -5.12
C SER A 329 2.80 -3.75 -3.72
N HIS A 330 3.63 -3.27 -2.78
CA HIS A 330 3.67 -3.75 -1.40
C HIS A 330 2.65 -3.06 -0.50
N LEU A 331 1.95 -2.03 -1.00
CA LEU A 331 0.89 -1.35 -0.26
C LEU A 331 -0.49 -1.86 -0.73
N PRO A 332 -1.50 -1.92 0.15
CA PRO A 332 -1.48 -1.49 1.56
C PRO A 332 -0.66 -2.41 2.47
N GLN A 333 -0.05 -1.84 3.51
CA GLN A 333 0.79 -2.57 4.46
C GLN A 333 0.58 -2.10 5.90
N LEU A 334 0.45 -3.04 6.83
CA LEU A 334 0.50 -2.80 8.27
C LEU A 334 1.96 -2.70 8.74
N PHE A 335 2.31 -1.65 9.48
CA PHE A 335 3.68 -1.43 9.97
C PHE A 335 3.79 -1.21 11.48
N GLU A 336 2.67 -1.00 12.19
CA GLU A 336 2.61 -0.86 13.64
C GLU A 336 1.32 -1.52 14.14
N HIS A 337 1.42 -2.21 15.27
CA HIS A 337 0.29 -2.85 15.95
C HIS A 337 0.48 -2.74 17.45
N GLU A 338 -0.57 -2.29 18.14
CA GLU A 338 -0.60 -2.18 19.59
C GLU A 338 -1.95 -2.68 20.13
N GLU A 339 -1.93 -3.65 21.03
CA GLU A 339 -3.11 -4.06 21.79
C GLU A 339 -3.35 -3.08 22.95
N LEU A 340 -4.54 -2.50 22.97
CA LEU A 340 -4.89 -1.37 23.84
C LEU A 340 -6.28 -1.58 24.43
N SER A 341 -6.56 -0.91 25.54
CA SER A 341 -7.94 -0.81 26.02
C SER A 341 -8.78 0.07 25.09
N LEU A 342 -10.10 -0.16 25.00
CA LEU A 342 -10.98 0.65 24.15
C LEU A 342 -10.84 2.18 24.39
N PRO A 343 -10.72 2.69 25.64
CA PRO A 343 -10.47 4.11 25.88
C PRO A 343 -9.16 4.61 25.25
N ALA A 344 -8.09 3.84 25.38
CA ALA A 344 -6.80 4.18 24.79
C ALA A 344 -6.86 4.19 23.25
N VAL A 345 -7.61 3.23 22.65
CA VAL A 345 -7.88 3.23 21.21
C VAL A 345 -8.61 4.50 20.78
N LEU A 346 -9.67 4.90 21.49
CA LEU A 346 -10.42 6.12 21.19
C LEU A 346 -9.54 7.36 21.31
N THR A 347 -8.75 7.49 22.40
CA THR A 347 -7.79 8.58 22.56
C THR A 347 -6.81 8.64 21.38
N ARG A 348 -6.22 7.50 21.00
CA ARG A 348 -5.26 7.42 19.88
C ARG A 348 -5.88 7.83 18.54
N LEU A 349 -7.10 7.39 18.26
CA LEU A 349 -7.82 7.75 17.04
C LEU A 349 -8.21 9.24 17.03
N THR A 350 -8.66 9.80 18.16
CA THR A 350 -8.99 11.22 18.28
C THR A 350 -7.75 12.11 18.14
N GLU A 351 -6.61 11.73 18.73
CA GLU A 351 -5.33 12.42 18.53
C GLU A 351 -4.91 12.39 17.05
N THR A 352 -5.00 11.22 16.41
CA THR A 352 -4.70 11.05 14.99
C THR A 352 -5.61 11.90 14.11
N ALA A 353 -6.90 11.95 14.43
CA ALA A 353 -7.88 12.80 13.76
C ALA A 353 -7.54 14.30 13.90
N ALA A 354 -7.14 14.74 15.09
CA ALA A 354 -6.76 16.13 15.35
C ALA A 354 -5.52 16.54 14.53
N LEU A 355 -4.51 15.66 14.45
CA LEU A 355 -3.30 15.90 13.65
C LEU A 355 -3.60 15.98 12.13
N MET A 356 -4.63 15.25 11.66
CA MET A 356 -5.09 15.27 10.28
C MET A 356 -6.01 16.45 9.94
N GLY A 357 -6.76 16.96 10.94
CA GLY A 357 -7.74 18.03 10.81
C GLY A 357 -7.18 19.44 10.98
N GLY A 358 -5.97 19.60 11.52
CA GLY A 358 -5.26 20.87 11.51
C GLY A 358 -4.93 21.28 10.07
N ASP A 359 -5.38 22.46 9.66
CA ASP A 359 -5.24 23.05 8.32
C ASP A 359 -4.09 22.47 7.49
N SER A 360 -4.43 21.71 6.46
CA SER A 360 -3.49 21.50 5.36
C SER A 360 -3.25 22.86 4.71
N PRO A 361 -2.02 23.41 4.73
CA PRO A 361 -1.74 24.58 3.93
C PRO A 361 -1.96 24.19 2.49
N GLU A 362 -2.73 25.02 1.81
CA GLU A 362 -2.95 24.98 0.38
C GLU A 362 -1.64 24.71 -0.35
N HIS A 363 -1.77 23.94 -1.42
CA HIS A 363 -0.72 23.63 -2.37
C HIS A 363 -0.29 24.90 -3.13
N ASN A 364 0.35 25.85 -2.44
CA ASN A 364 1.16 26.87 -3.10
C ASN A 364 2.51 26.23 -3.39
N SER A 365 2.59 25.65 -4.58
CA SER A 365 3.87 25.39 -5.22
C SER A 365 4.61 26.72 -5.41
N GLU A 366 5.50 27.05 -4.48
CA GLU A 366 6.64 27.91 -4.77
C GLU A 366 7.52 27.18 -5.79
N ARG A 367 7.16 27.28 -7.08
CA ARG A 367 8.17 27.27 -8.13
C ARG A 367 8.95 28.57 -7.96
N ARG A 368 10.21 28.43 -7.57
CA ARG A 368 11.21 29.45 -7.90
C ARG A 368 11.36 29.42 -9.40
N ASP A 369 10.76 30.40 -10.06
CA ASP A 369 11.07 30.72 -11.45
C ASP A 369 12.49 31.30 -11.47
N GLU A 370 13.39 30.57 -12.16
CA GLU A 370 14.61 31.15 -12.69
C GLU A 370 14.21 32.07 -13.84
N GLU A 371 14.66 33.33 -13.76
CA GLU A 371 14.50 34.35 -14.79
C GLU A 371 15.03 33.84 -16.14
N ASP A 372 14.18 33.86 -17.17
CA ASP A 372 14.66 34.11 -18.53
C ASP A 372 13.66 34.99 -19.29
N ASP A 373 14.24 35.96 -19.96
CA ASP A 373 13.65 37.22 -20.41
C ASP A 373 13.18 37.07 -21.87
N SER A 374 11.91 37.36 -22.19
CA SER A 374 11.51 38.06 -23.43
C SER A 374 10.00 38.08 -23.76
N ARG A 375 9.51 39.31 -23.91
CA ARG A 375 8.60 39.84 -24.97
C ARG A 375 7.15 39.34 -25.10
N THR A 376 6.26 40.23 -24.63
CA THR A 376 5.07 40.83 -25.30
C THR A 376 4.11 39.91 -26.08
N VAL A 377 2.82 39.93 -25.72
CA VAL A 377 1.71 40.54 -26.49
C VAL A 377 0.44 40.55 -25.64
N ASN A 378 -0.27 41.68 -25.70
CA ASN A 378 -1.48 42.03 -24.96
C ASN A 378 -2.70 41.73 -25.85
N THR A 379 -3.62 40.86 -25.42
CA THR A 379 -5.02 40.84 -25.90
C THR A 379 -5.94 40.14 -24.89
N ASP A 380 -7.11 40.75 -24.70
CA ASP A 380 -8.39 40.17 -24.26
C ASP A 380 -8.75 40.12 -22.77
N SER A 381 -9.00 41.33 -22.27
CA SER A 381 -9.80 41.69 -21.10
C SER A 381 -11.30 41.33 -21.17
N ARG A 382 -11.72 40.38 -22.01
CA ARG A 382 -13.13 39.94 -22.15
C ARG A 382 -13.44 38.51 -21.68
N VAL A 383 -12.43 37.73 -21.26
CA VAL A 383 -12.63 36.37 -20.70
C VAL A 383 -12.86 36.39 -19.17
N LYS A 384 -12.52 37.49 -18.50
CA LYS A 384 -12.46 37.58 -17.02
C LYS A 384 -13.78 37.71 -16.26
N VAL A 385 -14.92 37.86 -16.93
CA VAL A 385 -16.21 38.09 -16.23
C VAL A 385 -17.09 36.84 -16.17
N MET A 386 -16.90 35.86 -17.06
CA MET A 386 -17.73 34.65 -17.08
C MET A 386 -17.09 33.45 -16.36
N GLU A 387 -15.79 33.51 -16.07
CA GLU A 387 -15.07 32.47 -15.33
C GLU A 387 -15.27 32.62 -13.81
N THR A 388 -15.32 33.85 -13.31
CA THR A 388 -15.46 34.18 -11.88
C THR A 388 -16.79 33.71 -11.28
N ALA A 389 -17.86 33.66 -12.08
CA ALA A 389 -19.18 33.17 -11.63
C ALA A 389 -19.26 31.64 -11.55
N LYS A 390 -18.52 30.90 -12.40
CA LYS A 390 -18.43 29.42 -12.33
C LYS A 390 -17.50 28.95 -11.22
N THR A 391 -16.51 29.75 -10.85
CA THR A 391 -15.58 29.44 -9.75
C THR A 391 -16.23 29.68 -8.39
N SER A 392 -17.01 30.75 -8.24
CA SER A 392 -17.69 31.06 -6.97
C SER A 392 -18.81 30.04 -6.65
N PHE A 393 -19.53 29.50 -7.65
CA PHE A 393 -20.58 28.50 -7.42
C PHE A 393 -20.02 27.10 -7.09
N ARG A 394 -18.80 26.79 -7.54
CA ARG A 394 -18.09 25.54 -7.21
C ARG A 394 -17.39 25.58 -5.86
N GLN A 395 -16.96 26.74 -5.40
CA GLN A 395 -16.41 26.91 -4.05
C GLN A 395 -17.51 26.82 -2.98
N THR A 396 -18.70 27.39 -3.20
CA THR A 396 -19.80 27.33 -2.22
C THR A 396 -20.42 25.93 -2.10
N LEU A 397 -20.46 25.12 -3.16
CA LEU A 397 -20.92 23.73 -3.06
C LEU A 397 -19.89 22.78 -2.42
N PHE A 398 -18.60 23.09 -2.51
CA PHE A 398 -17.55 22.29 -1.85
C PHE A 398 -17.45 22.57 -0.34
N SER A 399 -17.71 23.80 0.11
CA SER A 399 -17.78 24.13 1.53
C SER A 399 -19.05 23.61 2.22
N THR A 400 -20.12 23.35 1.46
CA THR A 400 -21.42 22.92 2.04
C THR A 400 -21.52 21.40 2.24
N CYS A 401 -20.69 20.60 1.56
CA CYS A 401 -20.71 19.13 1.71
C CYS A 401 -19.70 18.56 2.71
N VAL A 402 -18.83 19.39 3.31
CA VAL A 402 -17.75 18.94 4.20
C VAL A 402 -17.89 19.45 5.65
N ASN A 403 -18.85 20.34 5.93
CA ASN A 403 -19.23 20.69 7.30
C ASN A 403 -20.42 19.85 7.77
N ILE A 404 -20.20 18.54 7.97
CA ILE A 404 -20.96 17.89 9.04
C ILE A 404 -20.24 18.29 10.31
N GLY A 405 -20.83 19.24 11.06
CA GLY A 405 -20.31 19.80 12.31
C GLY A 405 -20.28 18.79 13.46
N ILE A 406 -19.80 17.58 13.20
CA ILE A 406 -19.55 16.54 14.19
C ILE A 406 -18.23 16.91 14.89
N PRO A 407 -18.24 17.15 16.20
CA PRO A 407 -17.02 17.27 16.99
C PRO A 407 -16.17 16.01 16.85
N ALA A 408 -14.85 16.18 16.69
CA ALA A 408 -13.92 15.05 16.61
C ALA A 408 -14.16 14.06 17.76
N GLY A 409 -14.35 12.78 17.43
CA GLY A 409 -14.53 11.71 18.42
C GLY A 409 -15.97 11.31 18.76
N LYS A 410 -17.00 12.00 18.24
CA LYS A 410 -18.41 11.61 18.46
C LYS A 410 -18.99 10.66 17.42
N SER A 411 -18.38 10.55 16.24
CA SER A 411 -18.84 9.66 15.18
C SER A 411 -17.78 8.65 14.78
N ALA A 412 -18.19 7.41 14.57
CA ALA A 412 -17.32 6.31 14.17
C ALA A 412 -17.80 5.66 12.87
N ILE A 413 -16.89 5.06 12.13
CA ILE A 413 -17.19 4.13 11.04
C ILE A 413 -16.74 2.73 11.45
N VAL A 414 -17.65 1.77 11.42
CA VAL A 414 -17.35 0.38 11.77
C VAL A 414 -17.46 -0.47 10.51
N PHE A 415 -16.34 -1.07 10.12
CA PHE A 415 -16.27 -2.04 9.03
C PHE A 415 -16.38 -3.47 9.55
N ILE A 416 -17.39 -4.18 9.07
CA ILE A 416 -17.62 -5.61 9.30
C ILE A 416 -17.16 -6.36 8.05
N HIS A 417 -16.03 -7.04 8.16
CA HIS A 417 -15.43 -7.77 7.04
C HIS A 417 -16.26 -9.02 6.66
N GLY A 418 -15.98 -9.56 5.47
CA GLY A 418 -16.61 -10.79 4.97
C GLY A 418 -15.92 -12.08 5.41
N TYR A 419 -16.26 -13.18 4.74
CA TYR A 419 -15.65 -14.48 4.95
C TYR A 419 -14.20 -14.55 4.44
N ASN A 420 -13.37 -15.44 5.03
CA ASN A 420 -11.98 -15.66 4.66
C ASN A 420 -11.14 -14.37 4.64
N CYS A 421 -11.27 -13.56 5.69
CA CYS A 421 -10.55 -12.30 5.87
C CYS A 421 -9.88 -12.25 7.26
N PRO A 422 -8.54 -12.21 7.34
CA PRO A 422 -7.84 -11.86 8.56
C PRO A 422 -8.19 -10.43 9.01
N THR A 423 -8.02 -10.15 10.30
CA THR A 423 -8.29 -8.81 10.85
C THR A 423 -7.36 -7.76 10.26
N SER A 424 -6.10 -8.10 10.02
CA SER A 424 -5.11 -7.25 9.34
C SER A 424 -5.58 -6.83 7.94
N ASP A 425 -6.03 -7.77 7.11
CA ASP A 425 -6.60 -7.49 5.78
C ASP A 425 -7.83 -6.57 5.86
N ALA A 426 -8.70 -6.81 6.84
CA ALA A 426 -9.87 -5.96 7.05
C ALA A 426 -9.47 -4.52 7.40
N CYS A 427 -8.46 -4.35 8.26
CA CYS A 427 -7.90 -3.03 8.59
C CYS A 427 -7.26 -2.37 7.36
N MET A 428 -6.51 -3.13 6.56
CA MET A 428 -5.88 -2.62 5.33
C MET A 428 -6.91 -2.16 4.30
N ARG A 429 -8.02 -2.90 4.13
CA ARG A 429 -9.12 -2.52 3.24
C ARG A 429 -9.84 -1.26 3.72
N LEU A 430 -10.13 -1.15 5.01
CA LEU A 430 -10.73 0.06 5.58
C LEU A 430 -9.78 1.26 5.44
N ALA A 431 -8.49 1.10 5.76
CA ALA A 431 -7.50 2.15 5.59
C ALA A 431 -7.40 2.61 4.13
N GLN A 432 -7.38 1.68 3.16
CA GLN A 432 -7.33 2.03 1.74
C GLN A 432 -8.58 2.79 1.29
N LEU A 433 -9.76 2.40 1.76
CA LEU A 433 -11.01 3.12 1.52
C LEU A 433 -10.93 4.56 2.06
N LEU A 434 -10.47 4.73 3.30
CA LEU A 434 -10.34 6.04 3.94
C LEU A 434 -9.21 6.89 3.36
N ALA A 435 -8.16 6.27 2.83
CA ALA A 435 -7.05 6.96 2.16
C ALA A 435 -7.48 7.56 0.82
N LEU A 436 -8.32 6.83 0.07
CA LEU A 436 -8.86 7.27 -1.22
C LEU A 436 -10.08 8.20 -1.08
N GLY A 437 -10.86 8.02 -0.01
CA GLY A 437 -12.05 8.82 0.25
C GLY A 437 -11.73 10.14 0.97
N LYS A 438 -12.58 11.15 0.75
CA LYS A 438 -12.55 12.42 1.49
C LYS A 438 -13.48 12.36 2.70
N PHE A 439 -13.13 11.51 3.66
CA PHE A 439 -13.90 11.38 4.91
C PHE A 439 -13.62 12.54 5.87
N ASN A 440 -14.57 12.84 6.76
CA ASN A 440 -14.38 13.82 7.82
C ASN A 440 -13.22 13.36 8.73
N PRO A 441 -12.20 14.20 8.99
CA PRO A 441 -11.09 13.85 9.88
C PRO A 441 -11.52 13.37 11.27
N GLY A 442 -12.64 13.88 11.80
CA GLY A 442 -13.17 13.52 13.12
C GLY A 442 -13.86 12.16 13.20
N LEU A 443 -14.00 11.44 12.08
CA LEU A 443 -14.62 10.12 11.99
C LEU A 443 -13.64 9.04 12.48
N LEU A 444 -14.00 8.33 13.55
CA LEU A 444 -13.15 7.30 14.15
C LEU A 444 -13.26 5.96 13.39
N PRO A 445 -12.18 5.45 12.78
CA PRO A 445 -12.24 4.22 12.00
C PRO A 445 -12.04 2.96 12.85
N PHE A 446 -13.00 2.03 12.76
CA PHE A 446 -12.97 0.76 13.45
C PHE A 446 -13.22 -0.41 12.50
N VAL A 447 -12.54 -1.52 12.75
CA VAL A 447 -12.89 -2.83 12.20
C VAL A 447 -13.48 -3.69 13.30
N PHE A 448 -14.70 -4.18 13.08
CA PHE A 448 -15.26 -5.25 13.90
C PHE A 448 -14.91 -6.59 13.26
N SER A 449 -14.02 -7.33 13.91
CA SER A 449 -13.52 -8.60 13.40
C SER A 449 -14.08 -9.79 14.16
N TRP A 450 -15.01 -10.47 13.51
CA TRP A 450 -15.67 -11.69 13.96
C TRP A 450 -14.94 -12.92 13.41
N SER A 451 -15.02 -14.06 14.08
CA SER A 451 -14.32 -15.28 13.66
C SER A 451 -14.88 -15.84 12.35
N CYS A 452 -14.26 -15.50 11.21
CA CYS A 452 -14.57 -16.10 9.92
C CYS A 452 -13.49 -17.14 9.56
N GLY A 453 -13.89 -18.40 9.40
CA GLY A 453 -12.97 -19.50 9.08
C GLY A 453 -12.30 -19.36 7.69
N GLN A 454 -11.54 -20.40 7.31
CA GLN A 454 -10.83 -20.46 6.02
C GLN A 454 -11.67 -21.08 4.90
N SER A 455 -11.33 -20.78 3.64
CA SER A 455 -12.00 -21.12 2.36
C SER A 455 -12.99 -22.30 2.33
N VAL A 456 -12.70 -23.48 2.87
CA VAL A 456 -13.60 -24.64 2.80
C VAL A 456 -14.62 -24.76 3.95
N SER A 457 -14.53 -23.91 4.98
CA SER A 457 -15.41 -23.90 6.16
C SER A 457 -16.72 -23.13 5.97
N TYR A 458 -17.00 -22.64 4.76
CA TYR A 458 -18.02 -21.62 4.49
C TYR A 458 -19.40 -21.97 5.05
N PHE A 459 -19.91 -23.16 4.74
CA PHE A 459 -21.23 -23.60 5.18
C PHE A 459 -21.30 -23.82 6.69
N GLU A 460 -20.21 -24.26 7.31
CA GLU A 460 -20.14 -24.47 8.75
C GLU A 460 -20.14 -23.12 9.50
N VAL A 461 -19.31 -22.16 9.04
CA VAL A 461 -19.29 -20.80 9.56
C VAL A 461 -20.65 -20.13 9.42
N ARG A 462 -21.32 -20.31 8.28
CA ARG A 462 -22.64 -19.72 8.03
C ARG A 462 -23.72 -20.27 8.98
N ARG A 463 -23.66 -21.54 9.36
CA ARG A 463 -24.59 -22.12 10.35
C ARG A 463 -24.44 -21.51 11.74
N GLN A 464 -23.21 -21.17 12.12
CA GLN A 464 -22.88 -20.58 13.43
C GLN A 464 -23.02 -19.04 13.43
N LEU A 465 -23.33 -18.44 12.28
CA LEU A 465 -23.38 -16.98 12.09
C LEU A 465 -24.31 -16.25 13.08
N PRO A 466 -25.53 -16.74 13.41
CA PRO A 466 -26.39 -16.08 14.38
C PRO A 466 -25.75 -15.95 15.77
N ASP A 467 -24.93 -16.92 16.19
CA ASP A 467 -24.22 -16.85 17.48
C ASP A 467 -23.03 -15.91 17.43
N LEU A 468 -22.34 -15.83 16.27
CA LEU A 468 -21.24 -14.88 16.05
C LEU A 468 -21.75 -13.44 15.94
N ALA A 469 -22.98 -13.24 15.44
CA ALA A 469 -23.59 -11.91 15.30
C ALA A 469 -23.89 -11.25 16.66
N LYS A 470 -24.08 -12.04 17.72
CA LYS A 470 -24.34 -11.54 19.09
C LYS A 470 -23.22 -10.67 19.65
N ASP A 471 -22.01 -10.75 19.09
CA ASP A 471 -20.86 -9.92 19.50
C ASP A 471 -20.95 -8.47 18.97
N LEU A 472 -21.73 -8.21 17.91
CA LEU A 472 -21.75 -6.87 17.31
C LEU A 472 -22.34 -5.83 18.27
N VAL A 473 -23.47 -6.14 18.90
CA VAL A 473 -24.20 -5.17 19.74
C VAL A 473 -23.47 -4.82 21.04
N PRO A 474 -22.85 -5.77 21.78
CA PRO A 474 -21.96 -5.44 22.90
C PRO A 474 -20.85 -4.47 22.50
N PHE A 475 -20.19 -4.69 21.36
CA PHE A 475 -19.16 -3.77 20.87
C PHE A 475 -19.70 -2.35 20.61
N LEU A 476 -20.86 -2.23 19.94
CA LEU A 476 -21.49 -0.93 19.69
C LEU A 476 -21.95 -0.25 20.99
N ARG A 477 -22.39 -1.03 21.98
CA ARG A 477 -22.74 -0.53 23.32
C ARG A 477 -21.50 0.00 24.05
N ASP A 478 -20.35 -0.65 23.91
CA ASP A 478 -19.09 -0.18 24.48
C ASP A 478 -18.63 1.13 23.84
N LEU A 479 -18.79 1.29 22.51
CA LEU A 479 -18.54 2.57 21.84
C LEU A 479 -19.47 3.68 22.37
N ARG A 480 -20.78 3.38 22.50
CA ARG A 480 -21.77 4.31 23.06
C ARG A 480 -21.39 4.76 24.47
N ALA A 481 -21.04 3.81 25.34
CA ALA A 481 -20.65 4.06 26.72
C ALA A 481 -19.39 4.93 26.85
N ARG A 482 -18.59 5.04 25.78
CA ARG A 482 -17.38 5.86 25.72
C ARG A 482 -17.57 7.18 24.96
N GLY A 483 -18.81 7.56 24.67
CA GLY A 483 -19.14 8.88 24.12
C GLY A 483 -19.27 8.93 22.59
N VAL A 484 -19.27 7.78 21.90
CA VAL A 484 -19.63 7.73 20.47
C VAL A 484 -21.15 7.84 20.35
N GLU A 485 -21.63 8.88 19.67
CA GLU A 485 -23.04 9.18 19.49
C GLU A 485 -23.58 8.63 18.16
N GLU A 486 -22.74 8.55 17.13
CA GLU A 486 -23.12 8.12 15.79
C GLU A 486 -22.17 7.04 15.25
N VAL A 487 -22.72 5.97 14.67
CA VAL A 487 -21.95 4.91 14.03
C VAL A 487 -22.42 4.67 12.60
N HIS A 488 -21.51 4.84 11.65
CA HIS A 488 -21.70 4.45 10.26
C HIS A 488 -21.28 3.00 10.08
N LEU A 489 -22.20 2.13 9.67
CA LEU A 489 -21.91 0.71 9.46
C LEU A 489 -21.57 0.44 8.00
N LEU A 490 -20.47 -0.27 7.77
CA LEU A 490 -20.05 -0.79 6.46
C LEU A 490 -19.85 -2.29 6.58
N ALA A 491 -20.59 -3.10 5.82
CA ALA A 491 -20.45 -4.55 5.84
C ALA A 491 -20.21 -5.12 4.45
N HIS A 492 -19.38 -6.16 4.38
CA HIS A 492 -19.04 -6.83 3.12
C HIS A 492 -19.38 -8.32 3.15
N SER A 493 -19.96 -8.83 2.05
CA SER A 493 -20.22 -10.26 1.84
C SER A 493 -20.92 -10.90 3.06
N LEU A 494 -20.38 -11.99 3.63
CA LEU A 494 -20.99 -12.67 4.77
C LEU A 494 -21.11 -11.78 6.03
N GLY A 495 -20.32 -10.71 6.12
CA GLY A 495 -20.45 -9.69 7.17
C GLY A 495 -21.79 -8.94 7.11
N THR A 496 -22.46 -8.90 5.96
CA THR A 496 -23.80 -8.30 5.86
C THR A 496 -24.84 -9.16 6.57
N GLU A 497 -24.66 -10.49 6.58
CA GLU A 497 -25.57 -11.39 7.30
C GLU A 497 -25.49 -11.18 8.81
N ILE A 498 -24.31 -10.80 9.35
CA ILE A 498 -24.14 -10.43 10.78
C ILE A 498 -25.03 -9.24 11.15
N ILE A 499 -25.02 -8.19 10.32
CA ILE A 499 -25.90 -7.03 10.54
C ILE A 499 -27.37 -7.49 10.51
N THR A 500 -27.77 -8.29 9.51
CA THR A 500 -29.17 -8.70 9.38
C THR A 500 -29.64 -9.60 10.52
N ALA A 501 -28.75 -10.43 11.06
CA ALA A 501 -29.05 -11.27 12.22
C ALA A 501 -29.17 -10.45 13.52
N ALA A 502 -28.43 -9.35 13.63
CA ALA A 502 -28.43 -8.45 14.78
C ALA A 502 -29.54 -7.38 14.74
N ILE A 503 -30.45 -7.38 13.75
CA ILE A 503 -31.50 -6.36 13.62
C ILE A 503 -32.31 -6.15 14.92
N PRO A 504 -32.83 -7.21 15.59
CA PRO A 504 -33.64 -7.02 16.80
C PRO A 504 -32.85 -6.31 17.91
N ASP A 505 -31.61 -6.74 18.15
CA ASP A 505 -30.74 -6.19 19.19
C ASP A 505 -30.26 -4.77 18.81
N LEU A 506 -30.09 -4.48 17.52
CA LEU A 506 -29.76 -3.15 17.01
C LEU A 506 -30.92 -2.17 17.18
N MET A 507 -32.17 -2.62 16.95
CA MET A 507 -33.36 -1.79 17.19
C MET A 507 -33.47 -1.40 18.66
N GLU A 508 -33.17 -2.32 19.58
CA GLU A 508 -33.11 -2.00 21.01
C GLU A 508 -32.02 -0.95 21.31
N LEU A 509 -30.85 -1.05 20.68
CA LEU A 509 -29.74 -0.13 20.89
C LEU A 509 -30.01 1.30 20.35
N THR A 510 -30.80 1.41 19.28
CA THR A 510 -31.15 2.69 18.64
C THR A 510 -32.46 3.30 19.17
N CYS A 511 -33.31 2.51 19.84
CA CYS A 511 -34.52 2.99 20.49
C CYS A 511 -34.21 3.84 21.73
N SER A 512 -35.03 4.87 21.96
CA SER A 512 -34.94 5.74 23.15
C SER A 512 -35.79 5.23 24.32
N GLU A 513 -36.80 4.39 24.04
CA GLU A 513 -37.71 3.84 25.03
C GLU A 513 -37.01 2.77 25.87
N GLY A 514 -36.63 3.11 27.11
CA GLY A 514 -36.00 2.20 28.06
C GLY A 514 -34.64 2.67 28.60
N LEU A 515 -34.01 3.69 28.03
CA LEU A 515 -32.78 4.25 28.60
C LEU A 515 -33.10 5.04 29.89
N ASN A 516 -32.45 4.66 30.98
CA ASN A 516 -32.43 5.48 32.19
C ASN A 516 -31.68 6.80 31.91
N LYS A 517 -32.02 7.91 32.58
CA LYS A 517 -31.30 9.20 32.46
C LYS A 517 -29.76 9.08 32.67
N ALA A 518 -29.30 8.02 33.31
CA ALA A 518 -27.89 7.72 33.54
C ALA A 518 -27.18 7.03 32.36
N GLU A 519 -27.90 6.44 31.40
CA GLU A 519 -27.34 5.63 30.30
C GLU A 519 -27.06 6.40 29.01
N GLY A 520 -27.29 7.72 29.01
CA GLY A 520 -26.99 8.62 27.89
C GLY A 520 -28.06 8.62 26.80
N SER A 521 -27.71 9.16 25.62
CA SER A 521 -28.56 9.16 24.44
C SER A 521 -28.47 7.83 23.67
N PRO A 522 -29.53 7.43 22.95
CA PRO A 522 -29.46 6.26 22.08
C PRO A 522 -28.37 6.41 21.02
N LEU A 523 -27.76 5.29 20.61
CA LEU A 523 -26.76 5.29 19.55
C LEU A 523 -27.46 5.53 18.22
N ARG A 524 -26.99 6.47 17.42
CA ARG A 524 -27.56 6.72 16.10
C ARG A 524 -26.78 5.95 15.05
N ILE A 525 -27.47 5.34 14.10
CA ILE A 525 -26.87 4.70 12.92
C ILE A 525 -27.33 5.49 11.68
N PRO A 526 -26.59 6.52 11.24
CA PRO A 526 -27.05 7.37 10.15
C PRO A 526 -27.02 6.66 8.79
N THR A 527 -26.03 5.77 8.60
CA THR A 527 -25.84 5.07 7.32
C THR A 527 -25.43 3.62 7.56
N LEU A 528 -26.02 2.74 6.75
CA LEU A 528 -25.73 1.32 6.72
C LEU A 528 -25.45 0.92 5.28
N THR A 529 -24.20 0.60 4.97
CA THR A 529 -23.74 0.29 3.63
C THR A 529 -23.40 -1.19 3.52
N LEU A 530 -24.07 -1.89 2.60
CA LEU A 530 -23.88 -3.31 2.31
C LEU A 530 -23.13 -3.45 0.98
N LEU A 531 -21.99 -4.12 1.01
CA LEU A 531 -21.14 -4.38 -0.15
C LEU A 531 -21.25 -5.87 -0.53
N ASN A 532 -21.72 -6.16 -1.74
CA ASN A 532 -21.82 -7.51 -2.29
C ASN A 532 -22.48 -8.49 -1.31
N ALA A 533 -23.62 -8.09 -0.76
CA ALA A 533 -24.30 -8.79 0.31
C ALA A 533 -24.73 -10.22 -0.06
N THR A 534 -24.49 -11.18 0.84
CA THR A 534 -24.80 -12.60 0.63
C THR A 534 -26.22 -13.01 1.03
N CYS A 535 -26.97 -12.11 1.67
CA CYS A 535 -28.32 -12.39 2.14
C CYS A 535 -29.22 -12.85 0.97
N PRO A 536 -30.05 -13.90 1.17
CA PRO A 536 -30.96 -14.37 0.14
C PRO A 536 -31.87 -13.24 -0.33
N ARG A 537 -31.92 -12.99 -1.64
CA ARG A 537 -32.71 -11.89 -2.23
C ARG A 537 -34.15 -11.86 -1.71
N ASP A 538 -34.79 -13.03 -1.69
CA ASP A 538 -36.21 -13.17 -1.35
C ASP A 538 -36.45 -12.89 0.15
N GLN A 539 -35.50 -13.25 1.02
CA GLN A 539 -35.53 -12.92 2.46
C GLN A 539 -35.23 -11.43 2.71
N PHE A 540 -34.36 -10.84 1.89
CA PHE A 540 -33.94 -9.45 2.05
C PHE A 540 -35.06 -8.48 1.66
N VAL A 541 -35.68 -8.69 0.50
CA VAL A 541 -36.78 -7.85 -0.02
C VAL A 541 -38.11 -8.20 0.65
N GLY A 542 -38.34 -9.49 0.96
CA GLY A 542 -39.62 -10.02 1.36
C GLY A 542 -40.39 -10.57 0.16
N VAL A 543 -41.24 -11.58 0.40
CA VAL A 543 -42.11 -12.20 -0.61
C VAL A 543 -43.54 -12.21 -0.08
N GLY A 544 -44.47 -11.67 -0.87
CA GLY A 544 -45.87 -11.54 -0.47
C GLY A 544 -46.02 -10.61 0.74
N ASP A 545 -46.76 -11.06 1.75
CA ASP A 545 -47.06 -10.27 2.97
C ASP A 545 -45.96 -10.36 4.04
N GLN A 546 -44.90 -11.17 3.84
CA GLN A 546 -43.82 -11.26 4.82
C GLN A 546 -42.84 -10.10 4.70
N PRO A 547 -42.64 -9.29 5.76
CA PRO A 547 -41.69 -8.19 5.71
C PRO A 547 -40.26 -8.71 5.59
N GLY A 548 -39.55 -8.26 4.55
CA GLY A 548 -38.14 -8.59 4.35
C GLY A 548 -37.22 -7.87 5.34
N GLN A 549 -35.96 -8.33 5.40
CA GLN A 549 -34.93 -7.74 6.27
C GLN A 549 -34.68 -6.25 6.01
N LEU A 550 -34.90 -5.77 4.78
CA LEU A 550 -34.75 -4.36 4.42
C LEU A 550 -35.61 -3.43 5.30
N ARG A 551 -36.83 -3.85 5.66
CA ARG A 551 -37.72 -3.05 6.52
C ARG A 551 -37.14 -2.85 7.92
N GLY A 552 -36.56 -3.91 8.50
CA GLY A 552 -35.86 -3.83 9.78
C GLY A 552 -34.61 -2.95 9.71
N LEU A 553 -33.82 -3.07 8.63
CA LEU A 553 -32.64 -2.22 8.43
C LEU A 553 -33.00 -0.73 8.32
N LEU A 554 -34.14 -0.40 7.70
CA LEU A 554 -34.64 0.99 7.61
C LEU A 554 -35.24 1.51 8.93
N GLN A 555 -35.57 0.63 9.87
CA GLN A 555 -35.94 1.02 11.24
C GLN A 555 -34.70 1.30 12.09
N VAL A 556 -33.60 0.58 11.84
CA VAL A 556 -32.31 0.76 12.54
C VAL A 556 -31.55 1.97 12.01
N SER A 557 -31.55 2.18 10.69
CA SER A 557 -30.73 3.19 10.00
C SER A 557 -31.56 4.12 9.12
N ASN A 558 -31.24 5.41 9.16
CA ASN A 558 -31.89 6.42 8.31
C ASN A 558 -31.63 6.20 6.81
N ARG A 559 -30.50 5.57 6.47
CA ARG A 559 -30.11 5.32 5.08
C ARG A 559 -29.46 3.96 4.94
N VAL A 560 -30.00 3.14 4.06
CA VAL A 560 -29.40 1.87 3.63
C VAL A 560 -28.88 2.01 2.21
N THR A 561 -27.61 1.67 1.98
CA THR A 561 -26.99 1.69 0.65
C THR A 561 -26.51 0.29 0.30
N LEU A 562 -26.85 -0.18 -0.89
CA LEU A 562 -26.46 -1.50 -1.38
C LEU A 562 -25.61 -1.34 -2.63
N TYR A 563 -24.39 -1.86 -2.59
CA TYR A 563 -23.53 -2.02 -3.77
C TYR A 563 -23.61 -3.46 -4.25
N CYS A 564 -23.96 -3.61 -5.53
CA CYS A 564 -24.09 -4.91 -6.18
C CYS A 564 -23.10 -5.03 -7.33
N ASP A 565 -22.57 -6.24 -7.52
CA ASP A 565 -21.72 -6.60 -8.64
C ASP A 565 -22.26 -7.89 -9.29
N ARG A 566 -22.68 -7.76 -10.55
CA ARG A 566 -23.22 -8.88 -11.33
C ARG A 566 -22.16 -9.94 -11.63
N ASP A 567 -20.92 -9.50 -11.75
CA ASP A 567 -19.76 -10.31 -12.14
C ASP A 567 -18.98 -10.83 -10.92
N ASP A 568 -19.53 -10.70 -9.71
CA ASP A 568 -18.94 -11.25 -8.49
C ASP A 568 -18.78 -12.78 -8.61
N GLY A 569 -17.53 -13.20 -8.81
CA GLY A 569 -17.16 -14.59 -8.96
C GLY A 569 -17.36 -15.40 -7.68
N ALA A 570 -17.20 -14.80 -6.50
CA ALA A 570 -17.33 -15.49 -5.22
C ALA A 570 -18.80 -15.82 -4.93
N LEU A 571 -19.71 -14.87 -5.13
CA LEU A 571 -21.15 -15.13 -5.03
C LEU A 571 -21.61 -16.15 -6.07
N ARG A 572 -21.14 -16.05 -7.31
CA ARG A 572 -21.46 -17.03 -8.36
C ARG A 572 -21.01 -18.45 -8.02
N ILE A 573 -19.82 -18.59 -7.42
CA ILE A 573 -19.31 -19.87 -6.95
C ILE A 573 -20.19 -20.40 -5.80
N ALA A 574 -20.50 -19.57 -4.80
CA ALA A 574 -21.32 -19.95 -3.66
C ALA A 574 -22.72 -20.43 -4.11
N GLU A 575 -23.35 -19.72 -5.05
CA GLU A 575 -24.63 -20.11 -5.67
C GLU A 575 -24.53 -21.46 -6.40
N GLY A 576 -23.44 -21.67 -7.16
CA GLY A 576 -23.19 -22.93 -7.86
C GLY A 576 -23.03 -24.14 -6.94
N PHE A 577 -22.53 -23.93 -5.71
CA PHE A 577 -22.39 -24.97 -4.68
C PHE A 577 -23.64 -25.11 -3.79
N GLY A 578 -24.82 -24.65 -4.23
CA GLY A 578 -26.08 -24.78 -3.51
C GLY A 578 -26.36 -23.65 -2.51
N GLY A 579 -25.62 -22.55 -2.58
CA GLY A 579 -25.94 -21.31 -1.88
C GLY A 579 -27.17 -20.60 -2.47
N PRO A 580 -27.85 -19.75 -1.68
CA PRO A 580 -28.98 -18.96 -2.14
C PRO A 580 -28.53 -17.85 -3.09
N MET A 581 -29.44 -17.39 -3.96
CA MET A 581 -29.22 -16.21 -4.80
C MET A 581 -29.00 -14.97 -3.94
N GLY A 582 -27.78 -14.44 -3.94
CA GLY A 582 -27.40 -13.32 -3.09
C GLY A 582 -27.91 -11.99 -3.63
N ILE A 583 -28.47 -11.14 -2.77
CA ILE A 583 -28.93 -9.80 -3.18
C ILE A 583 -27.79 -8.95 -3.78
N GLY A 584 -26.54 -9.18 -3.35
CA GLY A 584 -25.35 -8.48 -3.85
C GLY A 584 -25.01 -8.75 -5.31
N ARG A 585 -25.51 -9.83 -5.91
CA ARG A 585 -25.28 -10.12 -7.34
C ARG A 585 -26.41 -9.61 -8.22
N TYR A 586 -27.63 -9.68 -7.74
CA TYR A 586 -28.83 -9.42 -8.53
C TYR A 586 -29.49 -8.07 -8.27
N GLY A 587 -29.22 -7.46 -7.11
CA GLY A 587 -29.96 -6.31 -6.61
C GLY A 587 -31.43 -6.63 -6.31
N PRO A 588 -32.17 -5.67 -5.71
CA PRO A 588 -33.61 -5.76 -5.64
C PRO A 588 -34.16 -5.59 -7.07
N LYS A 589 -35.03 -6.50 -7.52
CA LYS A 589 -35.92 -6.19 -8.64
C LYS A 589 -36.94 -5.19 -8.10
N ILE A 590 -36.69 -3.90 -8.34
CA ILE A 590 -37.62 -2.81 -8.00
C ILE A 590 -38.79 -2.87 -8.99
#